data_AF-A0A2N3N8G7-F1
#
_entry.id   AF-A0A2N3N8G7-F1
#
_cell.length_a   1.000
_cell.length_b   1.000
_cell.length_c   1.000
_cell.angle_alpha   90.00
_cell.angle_beta   90.00
_cell.angle_gamma   90.00
#
_symmetry.space_group_name_H-M   'P 1'
#
loop_
_entity.id
_entity.type
_entity.pdbx_description
1 polymer ?
#
loop_
_entity_poly.entity_id
_entity_poly.type
_entity_poly.pdbx_seq_one_letter_code
_entity_poly.pdbx_strand_id
1 'polypeptide(L)'
;MLQFTLLLQLLLASFAFAAPIEAADHGNAWQYGTGGGIIGLIVLILDIIVFIEVLKSNRPPSSKIIWCLVVFLFPIVGMVIYYLFSNRDAHKTGAGYEPLTT
;
A
#
# COMPACT_ATOMS: atom_id res chain seq x y z
N MET A 1 -23.23 -43.24 0.10
CA MET A 1 -22.77 -42.55 -1.13
C MET A 1 -23.49 -41.23 -1.38
N LEU A 2 -24.83 -41.16 -1.28
CA LEU A 2 -25.60 -39.94 -1.58
C LEU A 2 -25.28 -38.72 -0.67
N GLN A 3 -25.04 -38.94 0.62
CA GLN A 3 -24.73 -37.84 1.55
C GLN A 3 -23.36 -37.19 1.29
N PHE A 4 -22.38 -37.95 0.82
CA PHE A 4 -21.05 -37.44 0.49
C PHE A 4 -21.07 -36.57 -0.77
N THR A 5 -21.86 -36.95 -1.79
CA THR A 5 -22.00 -36.13 -3.01
C THR A 5 -22.74 -34.81 -2.73
N LEU A 6 -23.74 -34.82 -1.85
CA LEU A 6 -24.45 -33.60 -1.43
C LEU A 6 -23.54 -32.64 -0.67
N LEU A 7 -22.71 -33.16 0.24
CA LEU A 7 -21.74 -32.37 0.98
C LEU A 7 -20.70 -31.74 0.05
N LEU A 8 -20.22 -32.50 -0.94
CA LEU A 8 -19.23 -32.02 -1.91
C LEU A 8 -19.81 -30.93 -2.83
N GLN A 9 -21.08 -31.04 -3.23
CA GLN A 9 -21.78 -30.01 -4.02
C GLN A 9 -21.99 -28.71 -3.24
N LEU A 10 -22.36 -28.80 -1.95
CA LEU A 10 -22.50 -27.63 -1.08
C LEU A 10 -21.16 -26.92 -0.84
N LEU A 11 -20.08 -27.71 -0.73
CA LEU A 11 -18.72 -27.21 -0.54
C LEU A 11 -18.20 -26.48 -1.79
N LEU A 12 -18.46 -27.04 -2.99
CA LEU A 12 -18.17 -26.37 -4.26
C LEU A 12 -19.02 -25.10 -4.46
N ALA A 13 -20.30 -25.13 -4.10
CA ALA A 13 -21.20 -23.98 -4.22
C ALA A 13 -20.78 -22.81 -3.31
N SER A 14 -20.22 -23.10 -2.13
CA SER A 14 -19.69 -22.07 -1.22
C SER A 14 -18.38 -21.44 -1.74
N PHE A 15 -17.60 -22.20 -2.52
CA PHE A 15 -16.41 -21.69 -3.21
C PHE A 15 -16.76 -20.92 -4.49
N ALA A 16 -17.94 -21.18 -5.06
CA ALA A 16 -18.50 -20.49 -6.22
C ALA A 16 -19.29 -19.23 -5.82
N PHE A 17 -18.75 -18.42 -4.90
CA PHE A 17 -19.07 -16.99 -4.92
C PHE A 17 -18.33 -16.42 -6.14
N ALA A 18 -18.94 -16.57 -7.31
CA ALA A 18 -18.57 -15.79 -8.46
C ALA A 18 -18.99 -14.35 -8.14
N ALA A 19 -18.04 -13.53 -7.68
CA ALA A 19 -18.21 -12.09 -7.75
C ALA A 19 -18.63 -11.75 -9.19
N PRO A 20 -19.69 -10.95 -9.41
CA PRO A 20 -20.00 -10.51 -10.74
C PRO A 20 -18.73 -9.89 -11.34
N ILE A 21 -18.24 -10.47 -12.43
CA ILE A 21 -17.32 -9.76 -13.31
C ILE A 21 -18.20 -8.70 -13.99
N GLU A 22 -18.38 -7.60 -13.27
CA GLU A 22 -18.52 -6.31 -13.91
C GLU A 22 -17.29 -6.22 -14.82
N ALA A 23 -17.51 -6.01 -16.11
CA ALA A 23 -16.43 -5.68 -17.02
C ALA A 23 -15.82 -4.39 -16.49
N ALA A 24 -14.80 -4.53 -15.64
CA ALA A 24 -14.02 -3.42 -15.14
C ALA A 24 -13.44 -2.78 -16.40
N ASP A 25 -13.99 -1.61 -16.73
CA ASP A 25 -13.30 -0.64 -17.55
C ASP A 25 -11.83 -0.64 -17.07
N HIS A 26 -10.90 -0.83 -18.00
CA HIS A 26 -9.48 -0.78 -17.70
C HIS A 26 -9.08 0.68 -17.45
N GLY A 27 -9.73 1.33 -16.47
CA GLY A 27 -9.25 2.55 -15.85
C GLY A 27 -7.88 2.25 -15.26
N ASN A 28 -6.91 3.04 -15.68
CA ASN A 28 -5.50 3.02 -15.28
C ASN A 28 -5.26 2.32 -13.93
N ALA A 29 -4.80 1.06 -13.98
CA ALA A 29 -4.58 0.16 -12.84
C ALA A 29 -3.70 0.75 -11.72
N TRP A 30 -3.01 1.85 -12.00
CA TRP A 30 -2.24 2.63 -11.04
C TRP A 30 -3.11 3.36 -10.01
N GLN A 31 -4.38 3.64 -10.29
CA GLN A 31 -5.24 4.50 -9.46
C GLN A 31 -6.06 3.74 -8.41
N TYR A 32 -6.29 2.43 -8.56
CA TYR A 32 -7.25 1.67 -7.74
C TYR A 32 -6.68 0.81 -6.61
N GLY A 33 -5.42 1.02 -6.20
CA GLY A 33 -4.92 0.44 -4.94
C GLY A 33 -3.66 -0.42 -5.04
N THR A 34 -3.20 -0.77 -6.25
CA THR A 34 -1.93 -1.52 -6.43
C THR A 34 -0.69 -0.63 -6.26
N GLY A 35 -0.83 0.70 -6.43
CA GLY A 35 0.29 1.65 -6.32
C GLY A 35 0.94 1.68 -4.94
N GLY A 36 0.17 1.53 -3.87
CA GLY A 36 0.70 1.48 -2.50
C GLY A 36 1.59 0.25 -2.25
N GLY A 37 1.23 -0.90 -2.84
CA GLY A 37 2.00 -2.14 -2.69
C GLY A 37 3.36 -2.09 -3.38
N ILE A 38 3.42 -1.57 -4.61
CA ILE A 38 4.68 -1.45 -5.36
C ILE A 38 5.61 -0.41 -4.72
N ILE A 39 5.09 0.75 -4.35
CA ILE A 39 5.88 1.79 -3.67
C ILE A 39 6.40 1.27 -2.32
N GLY A 40 5.54 0.61 -1.53
CA GLY A 40 5.95 -0.01 -0.26
C GLY A 40 7.03 -1.08 -0.43
N LEU A 41 6.94 -1.88 -1.49
CA LEU A 41 7.94 -2.90 -1.82
C LEU A 41 9.29 -2.27 -2.21
N ILE A 42 9.28 -1.19 -2.99
CA ILE A 42 10.51 -0.44 -3.32
C ILE A 42 11.17 0.09 -2.04
N VAL A 43 10.38 0.71 -1.15
CA VAL A 43 10.90 1.23 0.13
C VAL A 43 11.47 0.11 0.99
N LEU A 44 10.81 -1.06 1.05
CA LEU A 44 11.31 -2.23 1.77
C LEU A 44 12.65 -2.72 1.21
N ILE A 45 12.81 -2.78 -0.12
CA ILE A 45 14.07 -3.17 -0.76
C ILE A 45 15.18 -2.17 -0.40
N LEU A 46 14.88 -0.87 -0.44
CA LEU A 46 15.84 0.17 -0.08
C LEU A 46 16.30 0.03 1.38
N ASP A 47 15.38 -0.27 2.31
CA ASP A 47 15.72 -0.49 3.72
C ASP A 47 16.67 -1.67 3.92
N ILE A 48 16.44 -2.79 3.20
CA ILE A 48 17.33 -3.96 3.22
C ILE A 48 18.73 -3.62 2.71
N ILE A 49 18.85 -2.87 1.60
CA ILE A 49 20.14 -2.47 1.05
C ILE A 49 20.93 -1.65 2.07
N VAL A 50 20.28 -0.66 2.68
CA VAL A 50 20.91 0.20 3.69
C VAL A 50 21.33 -0.61 4.91
N PHE A 51 20.53 -1.58 5.35
CA PHE A 51 20.90 -2.47 6.46
C PHE A 51 22.16 -3.27 6.14
N ILE A 52 22.28 -3.82 4.93
CA ILE A 52 23.49 -4.53 4.48
C ILE A 52 24.70 -3.58 4.49
N GLU A 53 24.56 -2.36 4.01
CA GLU A 53 25.65 -1.36 4.02
C GLU A 53 26.08 -0.98 5.45
N VAL A 54 25.12 -0.74 6.35
CA VAL A 54 25.38 -0.42 7.75
C VAL A 54 26.08 -1.58 8.45
N LEU A 55 25.62 -2.81 8.23
CA LEU A 55 26.23 -4.01 8.80
C LEU A 55 27.65 -4.24 8.29
N LYS A 56 27.90 -4.02 6.99
CA LYS A 56 29.23 -4.12 6.36
C LYS A 56 30.19 -3.00 6.76
N SER A 57 29.70 -1.90 7.32
CA SER A 57 30.56 -0.79 7.74
C SER A 57 31.50 -1.17 8.90
N ASN A 58 32.71 -0.60 8.93
CA ASN A 58 33.66 -0.73 10.04
C ASN A 58 33.38 0.34 11.13
N ARG A 59 32.11 0.55 11.47
CA ARG A 59 31.67 1.48 12.52
C ARG A 59 31.42 0.73 13.84
N PRO A 60 31.52 1.39 14.99
CA PRO A 60 31.20 0.76 16.27
C PRO A 60 29.72 0.28 16.30
N PRO A 61 29.41 -0.81 17.03
CA PRO A 61 28.08 -1.42 17.05
C PRO A 61 26.95 -0.45 17.44
N SER A 62 27.22 0.46 18.38
CA SER A 62 26.27 1.48 18.83
C SER A 62 25.80 2.39 17.69
N SER A 63 26.73 2.82 16.82
CA SER A 63 26.39 3.64 15.67
C SER A 63 25.61 2.88 14.61
N LYS A 64 25.90 1.57 14.42
CA LYS A 64 25.14 0.74 13.47
C LYS A 64 23.66 0.66 13.86
N ILE A 65 23.40 0.40 15.14
CA ILE A 65 22.03 0.27 15.67
C ILE A 65 21.24 1.58 15.46
N ILE A 66 21.85 2.73 15.76
CA ILE A 66 21.20 4.03 15.56
C ILE A 66 20.87 4.26 14.08
N TRP A 67 21.79 3.97 13.17
CA TRP A 67 21.56 4.12 11.73
C TRP A 67 20.46 3.19 11.21
N CYS A 68 20.43 1.92 11.65
CA CYS A 68 19.34 1.01 11.31
C CYS A 68 17.99 1.52 11.82
N LEU A 69 17.93 2.01 13.06
CA LEU A 69 16.69 2.52 13.64
C LEU A 69 16.15 3.73 12.87
N VAL A 70 17.03 4.66 12.51
CA VAL A 70 16.66 5.88 11.76
C VAL A 70 16.09 5.55 10.39
N VAL A 71 16.73 4.64 9.66
CA VAL A 71 16.31 4.28 8.29
C VAL A 71 15.01 3.46 8.31
N PHE A 72 14.85 2.55 9.28
CA PHE A 72 13.61 1.79 9.45
C PHE A 72 12.41 2.67 9.83
N LEU A 73 12.63 3.69 10.66
CA LEU A 73 11.57 4.62 11.06
C LEU A 73 11.27 5.69 10.01
N PHE A 74 12.20 5.94 9.08
CA PHE A 74 12.06 6.92 8.00
C PHE A 74 10.71 6.86 7.26
N PRO A 75 10.21 5.70 6.79
CA PRO A 75 8.91 5.64 6.11
C PRO A 75 7.75 6.13 6.99
N ILE A 76 7.78 5.85 8.29
CA ILE A 76 6.73 6.27 9.23
C ILE A 76 6.87 7.76 9.54
N VAL A 77 8.08 8.21 9.88
CA VAL A 77 8.37 9.61 10.21
C VAL A 77 8.08 10.54 9.02
N GLY A 78 8.44 10.13 7.81
CA GLY A 78 8.14 10.87 6.59
C GLY A 78 6.64 11.05 6.38
N MET A 79 5.83 10.02 6.64
CA MET A 79 4.37 10.14 6.58
C MET A 79 3.82 11.09 7.66
N VAL A 80 4.33 11.02 8.89
CA VAL A 80 3.90 11.91 9.98
C VAL A 80 4.22 13.37 9.66
N ILE A 81 5.42 13.66 9.20
CA ILE A 81 5.82 15.01 8.78
C ILE A 81 4.91 15.50 7.64
N TYR A 82 4.71 14.68 6.61
CA TYR A 82 3.81 15.04 5.52
C TYR A 82 2.40 15.37 6.04
N TYR A 83 1.85 14.55 6.95
CA TYR A 83 0.53 14.79 7.51
C TYR A 83 0.43 16.14 8.24
N LEU A 84 1.44 16.48 9.06
CA LEU A 84 1.46 17.71 9.85
C LEU A 84 1.69 18.97 9.00
N PHE A 85 2.49 18.88 7.93
CA PHE A 85 2.91 20.05 7.15
C PHE A 85 2.22 20.18 5.78
N SER A 86 1.45 19.20 5.33
CA SER A 86 0.85 19.19 3.98
C SER A 86 -0.17 20.31 3.71
N ASN A 87 -0.56 21.12 4.71
CA ASN A 87 -1.49 22.27 4.63
C ASN A 87 -2.60 22.12 3.57
N ARG A 88 -3.27 20.97 3.64
CA ARG A 88 -4.22 20.46 2.65
C ARG A 88 -5.43 21.36 2.39
N ASP A 89 -5.73 22.29 3.31
CA ASP A 89 -6.83 23.24 3.15
C ASP A 89 -6.48 24.43 2.25
N ALA A 90 -5.20 24.83 2.17
CA ALA A 90 -4.77 25.90 1.27
C ALA A 90 -4.67 25.47 -0.20
N HIS A 91 -4.70 24.16 -0.47
CA HIS A 91 -4.63 23.60 -1.83
C HIS A 91 -5.97 23.05 -2.32
N LYS A 92 -7.06 23.28 -1.58
CA LYS A 92 -8.42 23.16 -2.13
C LYS A 92 -8.69 24.33 -3.08
N THR A 93 -8.07 24.32 -4.27
CA THR A 93 -8.49 25.21 -5.36
C THR A 93 -9.95 24.91 -5.64
N GLY A 94 -10.80 25.91 -5.40
CA GLY A 94 -12.25 25.78 -5.42
C GLY A 94 -12.74 25.02 -6.63
N ALA A 95 -13.32 23.85 -6.39
CA ALA A 95 -14.26 23.24 -7.31
C ALA A 95 -15.51 24.13 -7.34
N GLY A 96 -15.39 25.26 -8.04
CA GLY A 96 -16.52 26.09 -8.43
C GLY A 96 -17.36 25.26 -9.38
N TYR A 97 -18.31 24.52 -8.83
CA TYR A 97 -19.43 24.03 -9.61
C TYR A 97 -20.19 25.27 -10.07
N GLU A 98 -19.97 25.70 -11.31
CA GLU A 98 -20.93 26.55 -11.98
C GLU A 98 -22.11 25.64 -12.36
N PRO A 99 -23.27 25.74 -11.69
CA PRO A 99 -24.45 25.03 -12.15
C PRO A 99 -24.81 25.61 -13.52
N LEU A 100 -24.75 24.76 -14.55
CA LEU A 100 -25.22 25.12 -15.88
C LEU A 100 -26.72 25.37 -15.81
N THR A 101 -27.11 26.63 -15.65
CA THR A 101 -28.50 27.06 -15.79
C THR A 101 -28.79 27.08 -17.30
N THR A 102 -29.35 26.00 -17.82
CA THR A 102 -30.05 25.96 -19.11
C THR A 102 -31.50 25.64 -18.85
#